data_AF-A0A163X129-F1
#
_entry.id   AF-A0A163X129-F1
#
_cell.length_a   1.000
_cell.length_b   1.000
_cell.length_c   1.000
_cell.angle_alpha   90.00
_cell.angle_beta   90.00
_cell.angle_gamma   90.00
#
_symmetry.space_group_name_H-M   'P 1'
#
loop_
_entity.id
_entity.type
_entity.pdbx_description
1 polymer ?
#
loop_
_entity_poly.entity_id
_entity_poly.type
_entity_poly.pdbx_seq_one_letter_code
_entity_poly.pdbx_strand_id
1 'polypeptide(L)'
;MASCSSISTPVKNESKFLNFITLGVSKEQIIEKYGNPLSIGVSENTEILYYSERLKDFIVTTEFIFENKKLKEKKVSKIENSYQSDFRKIYSLLEDIEKKGK
;
A
#
# COMPACT_ATOMS: atom_id res chain seq x y z
N MET A 1 6.41 36.81 -8.25
CA MET A 1 6.41 35.57 -9.06
C MET A 1 6.76 34.41 -8.13
N ALA A 2 5.79 33.60 -7.71
CA ALA A 2 6.06 32.37 -6.98
C ALA A 2 5.87 31.21 -7.94
N SER A 3 6.99 30.59 -8.33
CA SER A 3 7.02 29.44 -9.23
C SER A 3 6.64 28.20 -8.42
N CYS A 4 5.39 27.72 -8.57
CA CYS A 4 5.02 26.39 -8.12
C CYS A 4 5.62 25.38 -9.10
N SER A 5 6.88 25.01 -8.90
CA SER A 5 7.48 23.87 -9.58
C SER A 5 6.87 22.59 -9.00
N SER A 6 5.83 22.10 -9.66
CA SER A 6 5.25 20.78 -9.45
C SER A 6 6.29 19.71 -9.79
N ILE A 7 7.14 19.37 -8.82
CA ILE A 7 8.03 18.21 -8.92
C ILE A 7 7.12 16.99 -9.01
N SER A 8 6.91 16.51 -10.23
CA SER A 8 6.34 15.20 -10.51
C SER A 8 7.36 14.17 -10.03
N THR A 9 7.28 13.79 -8.75
CA THR A 9 8.00 12.61 -8.28
C THR A 9 7.43 11.41 -9.02
N PRO A 10 8.26 10.58 -9.69
CA PRO A 10 7.77 9.36 -10.31
C PRO A 10 7.06 8.54 -9.24
N VAL A 11 5.80 8.23 -9.48
CA VAL A 11 5.00 7.37 -8.60
C VAL A 11 5.64 5.98 -8.68
N LYS A 12 6.56 5.69 -7.74
CA LYS A 12 7.05 4.32 -7.57
C LYS A 12 5.85 3.45 -7.24
N ASN A 13 5.60 2.45 -8.07
CA ASN A 13 4.53 1.47 -7.85
C ASN A 13 4.96 0.44 -6.78
N GLU A 14 5.53 0.93 -5.69
CA GLU A 14 6.06 0.15 -4.58
C GLU A 14 5.44 0.65 -3.28
N SER A 15 5.17 -0.29 -2.39
CA SER A 15 4.64 0.00 -1.06
C SER A 15 5.61 0.90 -0.28
N LYS A 16 5.10 1.96 0.34
CA LYS A 16 5.92 2.81 1.24
C LYS A 16 6.42 2.06 2.48
N PHE A 17 5.79 0.92 2.80
CA PHE A 17 6.14 0.05 3.93
C PHE A 17 7.10 -1.09 3.56
N LEU A 18 7.41 -1.28 2.26
CA LEU A 18 8.17 -2.43 1.75
C LEU A 18 9.51 -2.56 2.47
N ASN A 19 10.27 -1.46 2.54
CA ASN A 19 11.65 -1.43 3.02
C ASN A 19 11.78 -1.35 4.55
N PHE A 20 10.67 -1.37 5.28
CA PHE A 20 10.74 -1.32 6.74
C PHE A 20 11.10 -2.69 7.31
N ILE A 21 12.26 -2.80 7.97
CA ILE A 21 12.78 -4.06 8.54
C ILE A 21 13.16 -3.97 10.03
N THR A 22 13.07 -2.78 10.64
CA THR A 22 13.57 -2.54 12.00
C THR A 22 12.57 -3.03 13.06
N LEU A 23 12.91 -4.08 13.79
CA LEU A 23 12.13 -4.59 14.92
C LEU A 23 12.47 -3.85 16.23
N GLY A 24 11.62 -4.01 17.24
CA GLY A 24 11.85 -3.48 18.60
C GLY A 24 11.52 -2.00 18.78
N VAL A 25 11.15 -1.28 17.72
CA VAL A 25 10.72 0.12 17.76
C VAL A 25 9.37 0.27 18.44
N SER A 26 9.09 1.47 18.97
CA SER A 26 7.78 1.79 19.56
C SER A 26 6.75 2.13 18.49
N LYS A 27 5.47 2.10 18.86
CA LYS A 27 4.37 2.46 17.95
C LYS A 27 4.44 3.91 17.52
N GLU A 28 4.88 4.80 18.40
CA GLU A 28 5.02 6.23 18.15
C GLU A 28 6.03 6.47 17.03
N GLN A 29 7.13 5.71 16.97
CA GLN A 29 8.11 5.79 15.89
C GLN A 29 7.54 5.35 14.53
N ILE A 30 6.64 4.36 14.52
CA ILE A 30 5.93 3.96 13.29
C ILE A 30 4.96 5.06 12.84
N ILE A 31 4.21 5.64 13.77
CA ILE A 31 3.25 6.73 13.48
C ILE A 31 3.97 7.99 13.00
N GLU A 32 5.09 8.35 13.63
CA GLU A 32 5.92 9.49 13.21
C GLU A 32 6.44 9.30 11.78
N LYS A 33 6.85 8.09 11.43
CA LYS A 33 7.40 7.78 10.10
C LYS A 33 6.34 7.70 9.00
N TYR A 34 5.17 7.13 9.28
CA TYR A 34 4.18 6.78 8.25
C TYR A 34 2.84 7.52 8.33
N GLY A 35 2.65 8.31 9.38
CA GLY A 35 1.39 8.96 9.72
C GLY A 35 0.48 8.07 10.55
N ASN A 36 -0.74 8.55 10.78
CA ASN A 36 -1.74 7.79 11.55
C ASN A 36 -2.18 6.52 10.79
N PRO A 37 -2.37 5.39 11.49
CA PRO A 37 -2.92 4.18 10.91
C PRO A 37 -4.41 4.37 10.55
N LEU A 38 -4.92 3.49 9.69
CA LEU A 38 -6.34 3.42 9.39
C LEU A 38 -7.15 2.93 10.59
N SER A 39 -6.59 1.96 11.34
CA SER A 39 -7.19 1.44 12.56
C SER A 39 -6.12 0.88 13.48
N ILE A 40 -6.50 0.73 14.75
CA ILE A 40 -5.66 0.14 15.79
C ILE A 40 -6.44 -1.03 16.40
N GLY A 41 -5.87 -2.22 16.34
CA GLY A 41 -6.34 -3.39 17.08
C GLY A 41 -5.62 -3.48 18.41
N VAL A 42 -6.35 -3.78 19.49
CA VAL A 42 -5.77 -3.93 20.83
C VAL A 42 -6.28 -5.23 21.44
N SER A 43 -5.35 -6.02 21.95
CA SER A 43 -5.57 -7.22 22.78
C SER A 43 -4.55 -7.19 23.92
N GLU A 44 -4.82 -7.87 25.04
CA GLU A 44 -4.13 -7.75 26.34
C GLU A 44 -2.69 -7.17 26.29
N ASN A 45 -1.76 -7.86 25.63
CA ASN A 45 -0.35 -7.46 25.52
C ASN A 45 0.08 -7.12 24.07
N THR A 46 -0.88 -7.08 23.15
CA THR A 46 -0.66 -6.94 21.71
C THR A 46 -1.41 -5.75 21.15
N GLU A 47 -0.70 -4.86 20.47
CA GLU A 47 -1.30 -3.78 19.69
C GLU A 47 -0.97 -3.99 18.21
N ILE A 48 -1.91 -3.72 17.31
CA ILE A 48 -1.72 -3.88 15.87
C ILE A 48 -2.09 -2.55 15.20
N LEU A 49 -1.15 -1.96 14.45
CA LEU A 49 -1.44 -0.81 13.60
C LEU A 49 -1.71 -1.29 12.18
N TYR A 50 -2.88 -0.95 11.65
CA TYR A 50 -3.30 -1.31 10.30
C TYR A 50 -3.11 -0.12 9.37
N TYR A 51 -2.33 -0.32 8.32
CA TYR A 51 -2.18 0.64 7.22
C TYR A 51 -2.65 0.02 5.92
N SER A 52 -3.20 0.83 5.03
CA SER A 52 -3.48 0.42 3.66
C SER A 52 -3.05 1.50 2.69
N GLU A 53 -2.53 1.07 1.55
CA GLU A 53 -2.17 1.95 0.44
C GLU A 53 -2.70 1.36 -0.87
N ARG A 54 -3.22 2.24 -1.72
CA ARG A 54 -3.67 1.88 -3.05
C ARG A 54 -2.54 2.12 -4.04
N LEU A 55 -2.01 1.04 -4.60
CA LEU A 55 -1.11 1.05 -5.74
C LEU A 55 -1.91 0.88 -7.04
N LYS A 56 -1.25 0.99 -8.20
CA LYS A 56 -1.92 0.99 -9.51
C LYS A 56 -2.81 -0.25 -9.71
N ASP A 57 -2.27 -1.40 -9.38
CA ASP A 57 -2.90 -2.70 -9.65
C ASP A 57 -3.21 -3.49 -8.36
N PHE A 58 -2.85 -2.94 -7.18
CA PHE A 58 -2.98 -3.64 -5.89
C PHE A 58 -3.45 -2.69 -4.79
N ILE A 59 -4.18 -3.23 -3.82
CA ILE A 59 -4.28 -2.64 -2.49
C ILE A 59 -3.33 -3.42 -1.59
N VAL A 60 -2.40 -2.71 -0.95
CA VAL A 60 -1.45 -3.31 -0.01
C VAL A 60 -1.89 -2.93 1.39
N THR A 61 -2.11 -3.92 2.23
CA THR A 61 -2.38 -3.72 3.66
C THR A 61 -1.15 -4.19 4.44
N THR A 62 -0.68 -3.33 5.33
CA THR A 62 0.47 -3.60 6.21
C THR A 62 0.02 -3.54 7.65
N GLU A 63 0.36 -4.59 8.40
CA GLU A 63 0.10 -4.72 9.83
C GLU A 63 1.42 -4.65 10.58
N PHE A 64 1.52 -3.72 11.52
CA PHE A 64 2.62 -3.65 12.47
C PHE A 64 2.13 -4.19 13.80
N ILE A 65 2.65 -5.34 14.22
CA ILE A 65 2.22 -6.05 15.43
C ILE A 65 3.23 -5.78 16.53
N PHE A 66 2.75 -5.19 17.62
CA PHE A 66 3.52 -4.81 18.79
C PHE A 66 3.17 -5.75 19.93
N GLU A 67 4.18 -6.25 20.62
CA GLU A 67 4.04 -6.97 21.88
C GLU A 67 4.83 -6.24 22.95
N ASN A 68 4.24 -6.04 24.13
CA ASN A 68 4.90 -5.32 25.23
C ASN A 68 5.47 -3.95 24.77
N LYS A 69 4.69 -3.22 23.96
CA LYS A 69 5.01 -1.89 23.38
C LYS A 69 6.17 -1.87 22.39
N LYS A 70 6.65 -3.02 21.91
CA LYS A 70 7.73 -3.12 20.93
C LYS A 70 7.27 -3.85 19.68
N LEU A 71 7.67 -3.35 18.52
CA LEU A 71 7.36 -3.98 17.25
C LEU A 71 7.99 -5.38 17.19
N LYS A 72 7.13 -6.39 17.08
CA LYS A 72 7.52 -7.79 17.03
C LYS A 72 7.50 -8.33 15.61
N GLU A 73 6.50 -7.94 14.84
CA GLU A 73 6.25 -8.50 13.51
C GLU A 73 5.67 -7.44 12.57
N LYS A 74 6.00 -7.55 11.27
CA LYS A 74 5.34 -6.83 10.18
C LYS A 74 4.72 -7.85 9.23
N LYS A 75 3.41 -7.78 9.03
CA LYS A 75 2.71 -8.57 7.99
C LYS A 75 2.31 -7.67 6.84
N VAL A 76 2.39 -8.20 5.63
CA VAL A 76 1.98 -7.49 4.40
C VAL A 76 1.07 -8.41 3.62
N SER A 77 -0.13 -7.93 3.33
CA SER A 77 -1.08 -8.57 2.43
C SER A 77 -1.27 -7.69 1.19
N LYS A 78 -1.43 -8.34 0.04
CA LYS A 78 -1.66 -7.67 -1.25
C LYS A 78 -2.93 -8.23 -1.85
N ILE A 79 -3.84 -7.36 -2.23
CA ILE A 79 -5.07 -7.70 -2.93
C ILE A 79 -4.96 -7.11 -4.34
N GLU A 80 -4.98 -7.98 -5.35
CA GLU A 80 -4.99 -7.60 -6.76
C GLU A 80 -6.32 -6.95 -7.14
N ASN A 81 -6.26 -5.87 -7.93
CA ASN A 81 -7.42 -5.33 -8.63
C ASN A 81 -7.67 -6.15 -9.91
N SER A 82 -8.08 -7.41 -9.76
CA SER A 82 -8.32 -8.34 -10.88
C SER A 82 -9.29 -7.75 -11.92
N TYR A 83 -10.34 -7.07 -11.46
CA TYR A 83 -11.35 -6.44 -12.33
C TYR A 83 -10.76 -5.47 -13.36
N GLN A 84 -9.80 -4.61 -12.97
CA GLN A 84 -9.19 -3.69 -13.94
C GLN A 84 -8.35 -4.40 -15.00
N SER A 85 -7.68 -5.49 -14.62
CA SER A 85 -6.87 -6.27 -15.56
C SER A 85 -7.74 -6.98 -16.59
N ASP A 86 -8.90 -7.48 -16.18
CA ASP A 86 -9.82 -8.22 -17.05
C ASP A 86 -10.55 -7.28 -18.00
N PHE A 87 -11.00 -6.10 -17.53
CA PHE A 87 -11.55 -5.09 -18.43
C PHE A 87 -10.53 -4.61 -19.47
N ARG A 88 -9.26 -4.38 -19.09
CA ARG A 88 -8.22 -4.01 -20.06
C ARG A 88 -8.04 -5.07 -21.14
N LYS A 89 -7.98 -6.35 -20.76
CA LYS A 89 -7.87 -7.47 -21.73
C LYS A 89 -9.08 -7.51 -22.68
N ILE A 90 -10.29 -7.31 -22.14
CA ILE A 90 -11.52 -7.27 -22.95
C ILE A 90 -11.48 -6.12 -23.95
N TYR A 91 -11.11 -4.90 -23.52
CA TYR A 91 -11.00 -3.75 -24.43
C TYR A 91 -9.95 -3.96 -25.51
N SER A 92 -8.77 -4.48 -25.17
CA SER A 92 -7.74 -4.80 -26.16
C SER A 92 -8.21 -5.84 -27.17
N LEU A 93 -8.96 -6.87 -26.73
CA LEU A 93 -9.53 -7.87 -27.63
C LEU A 93 -10.56 -7.26 -28.59
N LEU A 94 -11.42 -6.37 -28.08
CA LEU A 94 -12.42 -5.69 -28.91
C LEU A 94 -11.77 -4.79 -29.97
N GLU A 95 -10.71 -4.05 -29.62
CA GLU A 95 -9.95 -3.26 -30.59
C GLU A 95 -9.29 -4.13 -31.68
N ASP A 96 -8.75 -5.29 -31.31
CA ASP A 96 -8.13 -6.21 -32.25
C ASP A 96 -9.16 -6.83 -33.22
N ILE A 97 -10.36 -7.12 -32.74
CA ILE A 97 -11.48 -7.59 -33.57
C ILE A 97 -11.89 -6.49 -34.56
N GLU A 98 -12.05 -5.24 -34.09
CA GLU A 98 -12.44 -4.12 -34.95
C GLU A 98 -11.40 -3.83 -36.05
N LYS A 99 -10.11 -3.95 -35.72
CA LYS A 99 -9.02 -3.77 -36.70
C LYS A 99 -8.93 -4.89 -37.73
N LYS A 100 -9.31 -6.13 -37.39
CA LYS A 100 -9.30 -7.28 -38.32
C LYS A 100 -10.55 -7.38 -39.20
N GLY A 101 -11.62 -6.68 -38.84
CA GLY A 101 -12.87 -6.62 -39.61
C GLY A 101 -12.92 -5.53 -40.68
N LYS A 102 -11.86 -4.71 -40.81
CA LYS A 102 -11.65 -3.72 -41.88
C LYS A 102 -10.57 -4.21 -42.83
#